data_AF-A0A533Z738-F1
#
_entry.id   AF-A0A533Z738-F1
#
_cell.length_a   1.000
_cell.length_b   1.000
_cell.length_c   1.000
_cell.angle_alpha   90.00
_cell.angle_beta   90.00
_cell.angle_gamma   90.00
#
_symmetry.space_group_name_H-M   'P 1'
#
loop_
_entity.id
_entity.type
_entity.pdbx_description
1 polymer ?
#
loop_
_entity_poly.entity_id
_entity_poly.type
_entity_poly.pdbx_seq_one_letter_code
_entity_poly.pdbx_strand_id
1 'polypeptide(L)'
;MLFGVFPLLVVGLTLLEMVPQAIARDPANTSAQGQPKSQAFHSIVLGMTKEQVEKLMGKAAQSTDTLWQYAYDDGTSVEVVFSKDRRVIKVLSYHR
;
A
#
# COMPACT_ATOMS: atom_id res chain seq x y z
N MET A 1 16.92 13.74 66.25
CA MET A 1 15.60 13.27 66.75
C MET A 1 14.52 13.75 65.79
N LEU A 2 13.44 12.96 65.65
CA LEU A 2 12.17 13.15 64.93
C LEU A 2 12.06 12.72 63.44
N PHE A 3 11.18 11.70 63.26
CA PHE A 3 10.14 11.40 62.25
C PHE A 3 10.41 11.63 60.75
N GLY A 4 9.93 10.79 59.83
CA GLY A 4 8.81 9.87 59.96
C GLY A 4 8.57 9.02 58.71
N VAL A 5 7.33 8.55 58.61
CA VAL A 5 6.92 7.24 58.11
C VAL A 5 6.34 7.31 56.69
N PHE A 6 6.63 6.30 55.87
CA PHE A 6 5.73 5.44 55.05
C PHE A 6 6.32 5.08 53.67
N PRO A 7 6.08 3.84 53.20
CA PRO A 7 6.81 3.18 52.13
C PRO A 7 6.12 3.40 50.77
N LEU A 8 6.92 3.50 49.69
CA LEU A 8 6.39 3.30 48.35
C LEU A 8 6.85 1.95 47.81
N LEU A 9 5.92 1.01 47.93
CA LEU A 9 5.94 -0.32 47.37
C LEU A 9 5.82 -0.17 45.84
N VAL A 10 6.95 -0.14 45.14
CA VAL A 10 6.96 -0.26 43.67
C VAL A 10 6.85 -1.75 43.34
N VAL A 11 5.62 -2.21 43.11
CA VAL A 11 5.35 -3.49 42.45
C VAL A 11 5.86 -3.35 41.01
N GLY A 12 7.10 -3.80 40.78
CA GLY A 12 7.58 -4.09 39.44
C GLY A 12 6.79 -5.27 38.89
N LEU A 13 5.85 -4.99 37.99
CA LEU A 13 5.15 -5.97 37.18
C LEU A 13 6.19 -6.62 36.25
N THR A 14 6.84 -7.69 36.71
CA THR A 14 7.74 -8.50 35.88
C THR A 14 6.92 -9.18 34.79
N LEU A 15 7.23 -8.78 33.56
CA LEU A 15 6.85 -9.36 32.28
C LEU A 15 6.92 -10.90 32.35
N LEU A 16 5.78 -11.58 32.31
CA LEU A 16 5.75 -13.04 32.09
C LEU A 16 5.50 -13.30 30.60
N GLU A 17 6.41 -14.10 30.07
CA GLU A 17 6.63 -14.47 28.67
C GLU A 17 5.35 -14.86 27.92
N MET A 18 5.03 -14.11 26.86
CA MET A 18 4.13 -14.58 25.81
C MET A 18 4.95 -15.32 24.75
N VAL A 19 4.88 -16.65 24.85
CA VAL A 19 4.70 -17.66 23.78
C VAL A 19 5.73 -17.70 22.63
N PRO A 20 6.33 -18.88 22.34
CA PRO A 20 7.44 -19.03 21.40
C PRO A 20 7.05 -18.70 19.95
N GLN A 21 7.88 -17.88 19.29
CA GLN A 21 7.88 -17.72 17.84
C GLN A 21 8.55 -18.92 17.18
N ALA A 22 7.75 -19.92 16.81
CA ALA A 22 8.17 -20.99 15.91
C ALA A 22 7.07 -21.28 14.89
N ILE A 23 6.85 -20.32 13.98
CA ILE A 23 6.28 -20.63 12.67
C ILE A 23 7.19 -19.96 11.66
N ALA A 24 8.04 -20.77 11.03
CA ALA A 24 8.65 -20.44 9.76
C ALA A 24 7.53 -20.18 8.75
N ARG A 25 7.07 -18.93 8.67
CA ARG A 25 6.26 -18.44 7.56
C ARG A 25 7.23 -17.92 6.52
N ASP A 26 7.39 -18.75 5.50
CA ASP A 26 7.83 -18.38 4.16
C ASP A 26 7.47 -16.92 3.82
N PRO A 27 8.42 -16.05 3.43
CA PRO A 27 8.17 -14.63 3.20
C PRO A 27 7.35 -14.34 1.93
N ALA A 28 6.81 -15.34 1.23
CA ALA A 28 6.17 -15.16 -0.08
C ALA A 28 4.68 -14.76 -0.05
N ASN A 29 4.02 -14.60 1.10
CA ASN A 29 2.57 -14.32 1.10
C ASN A 29 2.12 -13.34 2.18
N THR A 30 2.83 -12.22 2.31
CA THR A 30 2.21 -10.98 2.81
C THR A 30 1.47 -10.36 1.64
N SER A 31 0.27 -10.87 1.36
CA SER A 31 -0.70 -10.17 0.51
C SER A 31 -0.98 -8.84 1.19
N ALA A 32 -0.31 -7.80 0.68
CA ALA A 32 -0.34 -6.45 1.16
C ALA A 32 -1.79 -5.98 1.26
N GLN A 33 -2.25 -5.84 2.50
CA GLN A 33 -3.45 -5.12 2.87
C GLN A 33 -3.19 -3.62 2.67
N GLY A 34 -3.03 -3.22 1.41
CA GLY A 34 -2.95 -1.84 0.94
C GLY A 34 -4.28 -1.47 0.28
N GLN A 35 -4.60 -0.18 0.25
CA GLN A 35 -5.80 0.39 -0.39
C GLN A 35 -6.26 -0.37 -1.64
N PRO A 36 -7.59 -0.46 -1.89
CA PRO A 36 -8.10 -1.05 -3.13
C PRO A 36 -7.35 -0.41 -4.31
N LYS A 37 -6.60 -1.22 -5.06
CA LYS A 37 -5.77 -0.72 -6.18
C LYS A 37 -6.62 0.05 -7.19
N SER A 38 -7.91 -0.28 -7.27
CA SER A 38 -8.89 0.45 -8.06
C SER A 38 -9.07 1.90 -7.64
N GLN A 39 -8.60 2.37 -6.49
CA GLN A 39 -8.62 3.81 -6.14
C GLN A 39 -7.27 4.50 -6.39
N ALA A 40 -6.19 3.76 -6.66
CA ALA A 40 -4.86 4.32 -6.84
C ALA A 40 -4.76 5.25 -8.07
N PHE A 41 -5.64 5.08 -9.06
CA PHE A 41 -5.66 5.92 -10.26
C PHE A 41 -6.04 7.37 -9.97
N HIS A 42 -6.76 7.67 -8.87
CA HIS A 42 -7.07 9.04 -8.47
C HIS A 42 -5.82 9.85 -8.13
N SER A 43 -4.71 9.17 -7.82
CA SER A 43 -3.41 9.79 -7.54
C SER A 43 -2.59 10.07 -8.81
N ILE A 44 -3.05 9.65 -10.00
CA ILE A 44 -2.34 9.94 -11.24
C ILE A 44 -2.60 11.38 -11.65
N VAL A 45 -1.51 12.11 -11.86
CA VAL A 45 -1.56 13.48 -12.39
C VAL A 45 -0.99 13.53 -13.80
N LEU A 46 -1.45 14.50 -14.58
CA LEU A 46 -0.89 14.77 -15.90
C LEU A 46 0.61 15.07 -15.79
N GLY A 47 1.39 14.57 -16.74
CA GLY A 47 2.85 14.71 -16.77
C GLY A 47 3.62 13.63 -16.02
N MET A 48 2.96 12.76 -15.24
CA MET A 48 3.61 11.61 -14.59
C MET A 48 4.27 10.69 -15.62
N THR A 49 5.40 10.08 -15.25
CA THR A 49 6.08 9.11 -16.10
C THR A 49 5.46 7.71 -15.99
N LYS A 50 5.75 6.85 -16.96
CA LYS A 50 5.34 5.44 -16.93
C LYS A 50 5.77 4.73 -15.66
N GLU A 51 6.99 4.98 -15.17
CA GLU A 51 7.54 4.35 -13.98
C GLU A 51 6.80 4.80 -12.70
N GLN A 52 6.40 6.07 -12.64
CA GLN A 52 5.58 6.58 -11.54
C GLN A 52 4.19 5.94 -11.53
N VAL A 53 3.57 5.82 -12.71
CA VAL A 53 2.27 5.16 -12.87
C VAL A 53 2.36 3.68 -12.50
N GLU A 54 3.39 2.97 -12.95
CA GLU A 54 3.60 1.55 -12.62
C GLU A 54 3.87 1.36 -11.12
N LYS A 55 4.59 2.27 -10.47
CA LYS A 55 4.79 2.21 -9.02
C LYS A 55 3.48 2.41 -8.24
N LEU A 56 2.56 3.23 -8.77
CA LEU A 56 1.28 3.52 -8.13
C LEU A 56 0.23 2.43 -8.38
N MET A 57 0.05 2.04 -9.64
CA MET A 57 -1.02 1.12 -10.06
C MET A 57 -0.55 -0.33 -10.17
N GLY A 58 0.76 -0.56 -10.22
CA GLY A 58 1.35 -1.83 -10.57
C GLY A 58 1.36 -2.07 -12.08
N LYS A 59 1.52 -3.35 -12.44
CA LYS A 59 1.54 -3.81 -13.82
C LYS A 59 0.16 -3.69 -14.45
N ALA A 60 0.10 -3.06 -15.63
CA ALA A 60 -1.12 -2.97 -16.43
C ALA A 60 -1.55 -4.35 -16.95
N ALA A 61 -2.87 -4.55 -17.11
CA ALA A 61 -3.42 -5.76 -17.71
C ALA A 61 -3.10 -5.82 -19.21
N GLN A 62 -3.16 -4.66 -19.88
CA GLN A 62 -2.70 -4.49 -21.25
C GLN A 62 -1.86 -3.22 -21.34
N SER A 63 -0.76 -3.28 -22.09
CA SER A 63 0.11 -2.11 -22.28
C SER A 63 0.62 -2.02 -23.71
N THR A 64 0.56 -0.81 -24.23
CA THR A 64 1.24 -0.38 -25.47
C THR A 64 2.18 0.77 -25.12
N ASP A 65 2.85 1.36 -26.12
CA ASP A 65 3.72 2.51 -25.85
C ASP A 65 2.95 3.76 -25.41
N THR A 66 1.71 3.96 -25.85
CA THR A 66 0.95 5.19 -25.59
C THR A 66 -0.34 4.96 -24.79
N LEU A 67 -0.69 3.72 -24.49
CA LEU A 67 -1.90 3.38 -23.76
C LEU A 67 -1.67 2.19 -22.85
N TRP A 68 -1.93 2.37 -21.55
CA TRP A 68 -1.98 1.29 -20.57
C TRP A 68 -3.41 1.14 -20.06
N GLN A 69 -3.86 -0.10 -19.94
CA GLN A 69 -5.18 -0.44 -19.43
C GLN A 69 -5.07 -1.32 -18.18
N TYR A 70 -5.85 -0.98 -17.18
CA TYR A 70 -5.98 -1.69 -15.93
C TYR A 70 -7.41 -2.18 -15.81
N ALA A 71 -7.58 -3.46 -15.50
CA ALA A 71 -8.86 -4.06 -15.19
C ALA A 71 -8.78 -4.61 -13.76
N TYR A 72 -9.73 -4.23 -12.93
CA TYR A 72 -9.84 -4.64 -11.54
C TYR A 72 -11.02 -5.60 -11.35
N ASP A 73 -10.92 -6.46 -10.34
CA ASP A 73 -11.95 -7.47 -10.04
C ASP A 73 -13.30 -6.86 -9.61
N ASP A 74 -13.29 -5.60 -9.17
CA ASP A 74 -14.48 -4.84 -8.78
C ASP A 74 -15.28 -4.28 -9.98
N GLY A 75 -14.91 -4.66 -11.21
CA GLY A 75 -15.55 -4.18 -12.44
C GLY A 75 -15.02 -2.82 -12.91
N THR A 76 -14.10 -2.18 -12.16
CA THR A 76 -13.47 -0.93 -12.57
C THR A 76 -12.41 -1.18 -13.63
N SER A 77 -12.44 -0.39 -14.70
CA SER A 77 -11.40 -0.36 -15.73
C SER A 77 -10.82 1.04 -15.85
N VAL A 78 -9.49 1.15 -15.89
CA VAL A 78 -8.79 2.43 -16.00
C VAL A 78 -7.89 2.41 -17.22
N GLU A 79 -7.95 3.46 -18.02
CA GLU A 79 -7.06 3.68 -19.15
C GLU A 79 -6.17 4.89 -18.87
N VAL A 80 -4.86 4.70 -19.00
CA VAL A 80 -3.85 5.75 -18.87
C VAL A 80 -3.23 5.97 -20.24
N VAL A 81 -3.40 7.16 -20.79
CA VAL A 81 -2.86 7.56 -22.09
C VAL A 81 -1.59 8.37 -21.88
N PHE A 82 -0.54 8.02 -22.59
CA PHE A 82 0.76 8.67 -22.57
C PHE A 82 1.03 9.42 -23.88
N SER A 83 1.74 10.54 -23.78
CA SER A 83 2.35 11.20 -24.93
C SER A 83 3.52 10.38 -25.48
N LYS A 84 4.04 10.78 -26.65
CA LYS A 84 5.28 10.22 -27.22
C LYS A 84 6.49 10.39 -26.30
N ASP A 85 6.46 11.40 -25.42
CA ASP A 85 7.49 11.63 -24.39
C ASP A 85 7.30 10.77 -23.14
N ARG A 86 6.41 9.77 -23.20
CA ARG A 86 6.10 8.81 -22.13
C ARG A 86 5.55 9.45 -20.86
N ARG A 87 4.79 10.54 -21.01
CA ARG A 87 4.13 11.27 -19.92
C ARG A 87 2.63 11.13 -20.00
N VAL A 88 1.96 11.01 -18.86
CA VAL A 88 0.49 10.92 -18.79
C VAL A 88 -0.12 12.20 -19.36
N ILE A 89 -1.01 12.03 -20.33
CA ILE A 89 -1.80 13.12 -20.93
C ILE A 89 -3.30 12.94 -20.69
N LYS A 90 -3.74 11.74 -20.33
CA LYS A 90 -5.15 11.46 -20.04
C LYS A 90 -5.27 10.24 -19.13
N VAL A 91 -6.25 10.28 -18.24
CA VAL A 91 -6.69 9.13 -17.43
C VAL A 91 -8.20 9.02 -17.58
N LEU A 92 -8.69 7.82 -17.88
CA LEU A 92 -10.10 7.51 -18.02
C LEU A 92 -10.43 6.36 -17.08
N SER A 93 -11.57 6.44 -16.39
CA SER A 93 -12.07 5.37 -15.53
C SER A 93 -13.49 5.00 -15.93
N TYR A 94 -13.76 3.72 -16.01
CA TYR A 94 -15.04 3.14 -16.34
C TYR A 94 -15.42 2.16 -15.24
N HIS A 95 -16.70 2.12 -14.89
CA HIS A 95 -17.28 1.12 -14.01
C HIS A 95 -18.41 0.44 -14.77
N ARG A 96 -18.42 -0.89 -14.80
CA ARG A 96 -19.41 -1.69 -15.53
C ARG A 96 -20.39 -2.34 -14.57
#